data_AF-A0A6P2CD53-F1
#
_entry.id   AF-A0A6P2CD53-F1
#
_cell.length_a   1.000
_cell.length_b   1.000
_cell.length_c   1.000
_cell.angle_alpha   90.00
_cell.angle_beta   90.00
_cell.angle_gamma   90.00
#
_symmetry.space_group_name_H-M   'P 1'
#
loop_
_entity.id
_entity.type
_entity.pdbx_description
1 polymer ?
#
loop_
_entity_poly.entity_id
_entity_poly.type
_entity_poly.pdbx_seq_one_letter_code
_entity_poly.pdbx_strand_id
1 'polypeptide(L)'
;MAETEHAPIDFPTLGFLVGDWIEAHCIIPDGFKAGQPFRLYNDQLRFLCNHYRVKSDAKWDPRDPVLAPAFYNRRSQLVRPQKWGKGPLTAAIIANEGAGVSTFAGWARGGEVYDCRDFGCGCGFVFEYEPGDPMGMPYPTPLIQLTATSEEQTDNVYRPLQEMIRRGPLGELMRVGEEFIRLAGNGRIDVVTSSATSRLGNPITFALQDETGIWLTSNHMQKVADTQRRGLAGMGGRSIETTNPWDPSENSVAQNTFESRATDIFKDFPMAPKTLSYTDKRERRRIHRFAYGDSLRERGGHIDLDSIEAEAMEILERDPSQAERFFGNRIVHGLGAWLREGLWEAHYAGAVAS
;
A
#
# COMPACT_ATOMS: atom_id res chain seq x y z
N MET A 1 3.52 -6.48 -28.29
CA MET A 1 4.11 -6.08 -26.99
C MET A 1 3.58 -7.06 -25.99
N ALA A 2 4.46 -7.82 -25.34
CA ALA A 2 4.07 -8.86 -24.42
C ALA A 2 3.07 -8.29 -23.41
N GLU A 3 1.96 -9.00 -23.23
CA GLU A 3 1.16 -8.91 -22.00
C GLU A 3 2.15 -8.93 -20.84
N THR A 4 1.96 -8.07 -19.84
CA THR A 4 2.83 -8.04 -18.65
C THR A 4 2.68 -9.35 -17.91
N GLU A 5 3.37 -10.39 -18.39
CA GLU A 5 3.53 -11.64 -17.70
C GLU A 5 4.42 -11.34 -16.51
N HIS A 6 3.76 -11.49 -15.39
CA HIS A 6 4.15 -11.02 -14.10
C HIS A 6 5.17 -12.04 -13.58
N ALA A 7 6.46 -11.68 -13.45
CA ALA A 7 7.52 -12.61 -13.04
C ALA A 7 7.13 -13.38 -11.76
N PRO A 8 7.30 -14.71 -11.70
CA PRO A 8 6.77 -15.53 -10.61
C PRO A 8 7.31 -15.08 -9.25
N ILE A 9 6.51 -15.28 -8.20
CA ILE A 9 6.91 -15.00 -6.82
C ILE A 9 7.71 -16.21 -6.34
N ASP A 10 9.02 -16.05 -6.25
CA ASP A 10 10.01 -17.12 -6.03
C ASP A 10 10.72 -17.01 -4.67
N PHE A 11 10.13 -16.27 -3.74
CA PHE A 11 10.66 -16.02 -2.41
C PHE A 11 9.62 -16.35 -1.32
N PRO A 12 10.07 -16.74 -0.11
CA PRO A 12 9.15 -17.05 0.98
C PRO A 12 8.39 -15.80 1.43
N THR A 13 7.07 -15.92 1.53
CA THR A 13 6.20 -14.80 1.90
C THR A 13 4.93 -15.25 2.59
N LEU A 14 4.45 -14.48 3.57
CA LEU A 14 3.09 -14.66 4.10
C LEU A 14 2.02 -14.09 3.16
N GLY A 15 2.42 -13.43 2.07
CA GLY A 15 1.50 -12.68 1.22
C GLY A 15 0.39 -13.50 0.58
N PHE A 16 0.61 -14.80 0.33
CA PHE A 16 -0.44 -15.70 -0.18
C PHE A 16 -1.50 -15.97 0.90
N LEU A 17 -1.07 -16.37 2.09
CA LEU A 17 -1.95 -16.53 3.24
C LEU A 17 -2.68 -15.22 3.59
N VAL A 18 -1.99 -14.08 3.60
CA VAL A 18 -2.61 -12.77 3.83
C VAL A 18 -3.63 -12.44 2.74
N GLY A 19 -3.30 -12.77 1.48
CA GLY A 19 -4.21 -12.58 0.34
C GLY A 19 -5.49 -13.38 0.51
N ASP A 20 -5.38 -14.69 0.74
CA ASP A 20 -6.52 -15.60 0.92
C ASP A 20 -7.34 -15.23 2.17
N TRP A 21 -6.66 -14.84 3.25
CA TRP A 21 -7.33 -14.32 4.45
C TRP A 21 -8.12 -13.06 4.12
N ILE A 22 -7.55 -12.10 3.39
CA ILE A 22 -8.25 -10.90 2.94
C ILE A 22 -9.47 -11.28 2.09
N GLU A 23 -9.33 -12.17 1.11
CA GLU A 23 -10.44 -12.54 0.23
C GLU A 23 -11.57 -13.30 0.96
N ALA A 24 -11.24 -13.97 2.07
CA ALA A 24 -12.21 -14.65 2.92
C ALA A 24 -12.92 -13.71 3.91
N HIS A 25 -12.30 -12.59 4.31
CA HIS A 25 -12.79 -11.73 5.40
C HIS A 25 -13.26 -10.34 4.94
N CYS A 26 -12.69 -9.81 3.87
CA CYS A 26 -12.98 -8.48 3.37
C CYS A 26 -14.00 -8.53 2.23
N ILE A 27 -14.82 -7.49 2.18
CA ILE A 27 -15.85 -7.30 1.16
C ILE A 27 -15.62 -5.99 0.41
N ILE A 28 -16.22 -5.87 -0.78
CA ILE A 28 -16.33 -4.59 -1.46
C ILE A 28 -17.21 -3.68 -0.60
N PRO A 29 -16.71 -2.51 -0.16
CA PRO A 29 -17.35 -1.71 0.88
C PRO A 29 -18.56 -0.90 0.40
N ASP A 30 -18.60 -0.54 -0.88
CA ASP A 30 -19.60 0.39 -1.43
C ASP A 30 -19.87 0.11 -2.93
N GLY A 31 -20.90 0.77 -3.47
CA GLY A 31 -21.33 0.72 -4.85
C GLY A 31 -22.24 -0.48 -5.14
N PHE A 32 -22.50 -0.70 -6.43
CA PHE A 32 -23.40 -1.78 -6.89
C PHE A 32 -22.93 -3.19 -6.52
N LYS A 33 -21.66 -3.35 -6.17
CA LYS A 33 -21.06 -4.63 -5.75
C LYS A 33 -20.84 -4.71 -4.24
N ALA A 34 -21.35 -3.74 -3.45
CA ALA A 34 -21.20 -3.74 -2.01
C ALA A 34 -21.62 -5.08 -1.39
N GLY A 35 -20.82 -5.61 -0.48
CA GLY A 35 -21.04 -6.91 0.16
C GLY A 35 -20.50 -8.13 -0.59
N GLN A 36 -20.08 -8.00 -1.86
CA GLN A 36 -19.39 -9.07 -2.57
C GLN A 36 -17.97 -9.27 -2.00
N PRO A 37 -17.37 -10.48 -2.12
CA PRO A 37 -15.99 -10.71 -1.69
C PRO A 37 -15.00 -9.74 -2.34
N PHE A 38 -14.08 -9.20 -1.55
CA PHE A 38 -12.99 -8.36 -2.04
C PHE A 38 -11.88 -9.23 -2.61
N ARG A 39 -11.90 -9.46 -3.93
CA ARG A 39 -10.87 -10.21 -4.64
C ARG A 39 -9.69 -9.32 -5.02
N LEU A 40 -8.48 -9.77 -4.73
CA LEU A 40 -7.25 -9.05 -5.03
C LEU A 40 -6.89 -9.20 -6.51
N TYR A 41 -6.43 -8.10 -7.11
CA TYR A 41 -5.76 -8.17 -8.40
C TYR A 41 -4.34 -8.73 -8.26
N ASN A 42 -3.73 -9.27 -9.33
CA ASN A 42 -2.38 -9.83 -9.22
C ASN A 42 -1.36 -8.78 -8.82
N ASP A 43 -1.49 -7.54 -9.33
CA ASP A 43 -0.66 -6.41 -8.89
C ASP A 43 -0.79 -6.13 -7.38
N GLN A 44 -2.00 -6.28 -6.81
CA GLN A 44 -2.25 -6.09 -5.38
C GLN A 44 -1.64 -7.24 -4.57
N LEU A 45 -1.83 -8.49 -5.01
CA LEU A 45 -1.23 -9.66 -4.37
C LEU A 45 0.30 -9.57 -4.39
N ARG A 46 0.91 -9.14 -5.50
CA ARG A 46 2.36 -8.91 -5.59
C ARG A 46 2.87 -7.91 -4.57
N PHE A 47 2.10 -6.83 -4.37
CA PHE A 47 2.44 -5.84 -3.34
C PHE A 47 2.41 -6.49 -1.96
N LEU A 48 1.38 -7.27 -1.63
CA LEU A 48 1.30 -8.03 -0.37
C LEU A 48 2.49 -8.99 -0.22
N CYS A 49 2.77 -9.80 -1.24
CA CYS A 49 3.88 -10.76 -1.20
C CYS A 49 5.23 -10.10 -0.95
N ASN A 50 5.47 -8.91 -1.49
CA ASN A 50 6.69 -8.17 -1.19
C ASN A 50 6.67 -7.56 0.21
N HIS A 51 5.55 -6.96 0.66
CA HIS A 51 5.43 -6.42 2.01
C HIS A 51 5.65 -7.48 3.08
N TYR A 52 5.06 -8.67 2.90
CA TYR A 52 5.13 -9.81 3.80
C TYR A 52 6.24 -10.82 3.42
N ARG A 53 7.23 -10.40 2.63
CA ARG A 53 8.38 -11.23 2.28
C ARG A 53 9.21 -11.54 3.53
N VAL A 54 9.33 -12.81 3.86
CA VAL A 54 10.06 -13.31 5.03
C VAL A 54 11.51 -13.58 4.64
N LYS A 55 12.46 -13.28 5.52
CA LYS A 55 13.86 -13.66 5.33
C LYS A 55 14.01 -15.16 5.50
N SER A 56 14.67 -15.82 4.56
CA SER A 56 14.84 -17.28 4.57
C SER A 56 15.57 -17.80 5.82
N ASP A 57 16.35 -16.95 6.49
CA ASP A 57 17.07 -17.26 7.72
C ASP A 57 16.32 -16.83 9.00
N ALA A 58 15.10 -16.28 8.88
CA ALA A 58 14.28 -15.85 10.00
C ALA A 58 14.09 -17.00 11.01
N LYS A 59 14.32 -16.66 12.29
CA LYS A 59 14.19 -17.60 13.40
C LYS A 59 12.85 -17.39 14.09
N TRP A 60 12.29 -18.50 14.57
CA TRP A 60 11.07 -18.51 15.34
C TRP A 60 11.38 -18.88 16.79
N ASP A 61 11.03 -18.00 17.71
CA ASP A 61 10.91 -18.30 19.15
C ASP A 61 9.48 -17.93 19.57
N PRO A 62 8.64 -18.91 19.97
CA PRO A 62 7.27 -18.63 20.37
C PRO A 62 7.14 -17.77 21.64
N ARG A 63 8.21 -17.64 22.44
CA ARG A 63 8.21 -16.79 23.65
C ARG A 63 8.71 -15.38 23.37
N ASP A 64 9.51 -15.21 22.32
CA ASP A 64 10.04 -13.92 21.88
C ASP A 64 10.09 -13.86 20.34
N PRO A 65 8.93 -13.72 19.67
CA PRO A 65 8.84 -13.68 18.22
C PRO A 65 9.76 -12.62 17.59
N VAL A 66 10.50 -13.02 16.55
CA VAL A 66 11.20 -12.06 15.70
C VAL A 66 10.16 -11.34 14.85
N LEU A 67 9.86 -10.08 15.21
CA LEU A 67 8.82 -9.25 14.59
C LEU A 67 9.26 -8.70 13.21
N ALA A 68 9.23 -7.38 12.98
CA ALA A 68 9.70 -6.75 11.74
C ALA A 68 11.05 -7.29 11.23
N PRO A 69 12.06 -7.62 12.06
CA PRO A 69 13.33 -8.17 11.58
C PRO A 69 13.22 -9.49 10.82
N ALA A 70 12.14 -10.27 11.00
CA ALA A 70 11.89 -11.49 10.23
C ALA A 70 11.53 -11.20 8.77
N PHE A 71 11.10 -9.98 8.46
CA PHE A 71 10.73 -9.57 7.12
C PHE A 71 11.89 -8.86 6.41
N TYR A 72 11.98 -9.00 5.09
CA TYR A 72 12.94 -8.24 4.28
C TYR A 72 12.61 -6.75 4.29
N ASN A 73 11.33 -6.42 4.19
CA ASN A 73 10.85 -5.06 4.05
C ASN A 73 10.21 -4.60 5.35
N ARG A 74 10.90 -3.71 6.08
CA ARG A 74 10.29 -3.04 7.24
C ARG A 74 9.27 -1.98 6.83
N ARG A 75 9.37 -1.51 5.59
CA ARG A 75 8.50 -0.49 5.00
C ARG A 75 8.18 -0.84 3.56
N SER A 76 7.02 -0.42 3.10
CA SER A 76 6.65 -0.48 1.68
C SER A 76 6.00 0.80 1.22
N GLN A 77 6.23 1.18 -0.04
CA GLN A 77 5.61 2.33 -0.68
C GLN A 77 4.86 1.87 -1.92
N LEU A 78 3.57 2.18 -1.99
CA LEU A 78 2.69 1.90 -3.11
C LEU A 78 2.38 3.20 -3.85
N VAL A 79 2.96 3.34 -5.04
CA VAL A 79 2.71 4.47 -5.94
C VAL A 79 1.88 3.99 -7.12
N ARG A 80 0.65 4.50 -7.23
CA ARG A 80 -0.30 4.15 -8.29
C ARG A 80 -1.12 5.36 -8.75
N PRO A 81 -1.70 5.32 -9.96
CA PRO A 81 -2.67 6.32 -10.42
C PRO A 81 -3.83 6.55 -9.45
N GLN A 82 -4.53 7.66 -9.66
CA GLN A 82 -5.80 7.87 -8.97
C GLN A 82 -6.79 6.78 -9.38
N LYS A 83 -7.63 6.39 -8.42
CA LYS A 83 -8.68 5.36 -8.57
C LYS A 83 -8.21 3.92 -8.80
N TRP A 84 -6.91 3.62 -8.82
CA TRP A 84 -6.40 2.24 -8.94
C TRP A 84 -6.92 1.26 -7.87
N GLY A 85 -7.34 1.76 -6.70
CA GLY A 85 -7.84 0.94 -5.60
C GLY A 85 -6.93 0.89 -4.36
N LYS A 86 -6.05 1.89 -4.17
CA LYS A 86 -5.14 1.98 -3.00
C LYS A 86 -5.89 1.92 -1.66
N GLY A 87 -6.93 2.72 -1.50
CA GLY A 87 -7.68 2.83 -0.24
C GLY A 87 -8.35 1.54 0.21
N PRO A 88 -9.17 0.87 -0.64
CA PRO A 88 -9.74 -0.43 -0.30
C PRO A 88 -8.68 -1.50 -0.02
N LEU A 89 -7.57 -1.53 -0.78
CA LEU A 89 -6.48 -2.47 -0.52
C LEU A 89 -5.87 -2.24 0.87
N THR A 90 -5.52 -1.00 1.21
CA THR A 90 -4.89 -0.73 2.50
C THR A 90 -5.86 -0.84 3.67
N ALA A 91 -7.16 -0.63 3.47
CA ALA A 91 -8.19 -0.98 4.44
C ALA A 91 -8.19 -2.49 4.73
N ALA A 92 -8.13 -3.33 3.70
CA ALA A 92 -8.03 -4.78 3.87
C ALA A 92 -6.73 -5.21 4.56
N ILE A 93 -5.60 -4.57 4.23
CA ILE A 93 -4.32 -4.80 4.92
C ILE A 93 -4.42 -4.42 6.40
N ILE A 94 -5.03 -3.27 6.74
CA ILE A 94 -5.23 -2.87 8.13
C ILE A 94 -6.13 -3.86 8.88
N ALA A 95 -7.18 -4.39 8.23
CA ALA A 95 -7.99 -5.44 8.81
C ALA A 95 -7.16 -6.70 9.12
N ASN A 96 -6.29 -7.12 8.19
CA ASN A 96 -5.35 -8.22 8.40
C ASN A 96 -4.33 -7.93 9.52
N GLU A 97 -3.73 -6.74 9.54
CA GLU A 97 -2.79 -6.36 10.61
C GLU A 97 -3.46 -6.35 12.00
N GLY A 98 -4.76 -6.07 12.06
CA GLY A 98 -5.53 -5.99 13.29
C GLY A 98 -6.08 -7.32 13.82
N ALA A 99 -6.36 -8.30 12.96
CA ALA A 99 -6.95 -9.59 13.38
C ALA A 99 -6.50 -10.82 12.60
N GLY A 100 -5.84 -10.63 11.46
CA GLY A 100 -5.36 -11.68 10.58
C GLY A 100 -3.88 -11.99 10.80
N VAL A 101 -3.19 -12.27 9.70
CA VAL A 101 -1.84 -12.82 9.72
C VAL A 101 -0.81 -11.70 9.56
N SER A 102 -0.20 -11.27 10.67
CA SER A 102 0.75 -10.14 10.67
C SER A 102 2.15 -10.46 11.20
N THR A 103 2.32 -11.60 11.86
CA THR A 103 3.57 -12.01 12.51
C THR A 103 4.07 -13.34 11.94
N PHE A 104 5.38 -13.46 11.70
CA PHE A 104 6.01 -14.72 11.30
C PHE A 104 6.00 -15.73 12.46
N ALA A 105 5.58 -16.96 12.19
CA ALA A 105 5.34 -18.02 13.18
C ALA A 105 6.11 -19.32 12.89
N GLY A 106 7.24 -19.23 12.17
CA GLY A 106 8.07 -20.38 11.82
C GLY A 106 7.88 -20.89 10.41
N TRP A 107 8.45 -22.05 10.13
CA TRP A 107 8.51 -22.66 8.79
C TRP A 107 7.73 -23.96 8.79
N ALA A 108 6.82 -24.12 7.83
CA ALA A 108 6.04 -25.32 7.65
C ALA A 108 6.92 -26.50 7.22
N ARG A 109 6.63 -27.69 7.77
CA ARG A 109 7.25 -28.96 7.37
C ARG A 109 6.37 -29.76 6.41
N GLY A 110 5.10 -29.37 6.27
CA GLY A 110 4.06 -30.02 5.49
C GLY A 110 2.93 -30.54 6.39
N GLY A 111 1.69 -30.24 6.00
CA GLY A 111 0.47 -30.66 6.70
C GLY A 111 0.05 -29.75 7.86
N GLU A 112 0.83 -28.71 8.18
CA GLU A 112 0.36 -27.63 9.03
C GLU A 112 -0.72 -26.81 8.32
N VAL A 113 -1.64 -26.25 9.10
CA VAL A 113 -2.69 -25.37 8.61
C VAL A 113 -2.77 -24.10 9.47
N TYR A 114 -3.16 -22.99 8.85
CA TYR A 114 -3.69 -21.84 9.57
C TYR A 114 -5.19 -22.02 9.70
N ASP A 115 -5.69 -22.19 10.91
CA ASP A 115 -7.12 -22.28 11.19
C ASP A 115 -7.58 -21.05 11.97
N CYS A 116 -8.52 -20.29 11.41
CA CYS A 116 -9.05 -19.11 12.07
C CYS A 116 -9.63 -19.40 13.47
N ARG A 117 -10.10 -20.62 13.73
CA ARG A 117 -10.65 -21.03 15.03
C ARG A 117 -9.62 -20.98 16.15
N ASP A 118 -8.35 -21.25 15.84
CA ASP A 118 -7.24 -21.19 16.81
C ASP A 118 -6.99 -19.76 17.31
N PHE A 119 -7.48 -18.77 16.57
CA PHE A 119 -7.34 -17.35 16.85
C PHE A 119 -8.67 -16.67 17.21
N GLY A 120 -9.68 -17.46 17.58
CA GLY A 120 -10.97 -16.96 18.05
C GLY A 120 -11.92 -16.45 16.95
N CYS A 121 -11.66 -16.81 15.68
CA CYS A 121 -12.53 -16.47 14.56
C CYS A 121 -13.32 -17.70 14.08
N GLY A 122 -14.65 -17.60 14.11
CA GLY A 122 -15.56 -18.69 13.72
C GLY A 122 -15.84 -18.80 12.21
N CYS A 123 -15.14 -18.05 11.36
CA CYS A 123 -15.47 -17.91 9.94
C CYS A 123 -15.27 -19.19 9.10
N GLY A 124 -14.54 -20.18 9.64
CA GLY A 124 -14.24 -21.44 8.94
C GLY A 124 -13.11 -21.36 7.92
N PHE A 125 -12.38 -20.24 7.84
CA PHE A 125 -11.20 -20.12 6.99
C PHE A 125 -10.07 -21.05 7.49
N VAL A 126 -9.56 -21.86 6.57
CA VAL A 126 -8.39 -22.72 6.77
C VAL A 126 -7.47 -22.56 5.56
N PHE A 127 -6.17 -22.40 5.81
CA PHE A 127 -5.14 -22.35 4.78
C PHE A 127 -4.14 -23.48 5.04
N GLU A 128 -3.87 -24.30 4.04
CA GLU A 128 -2.89 -25.40 4.12
C GLU A 128 -1.51 -24.90 3.66
N TYR A 129 -0.49 -25.15 4.47
CA TYR A 129 0.88 -24.75 4.14
C TYR A 129 1.60 -25.83 3.34
N GLU A 130 2.35 -25.42 2.33
CA GLU A 130 3.30 -26.29 1.66
C GLU A 130 4.61 -26.39 2.47
N PRO A 131 5.38 -27.50 2.35
CA PRO A 131 6.69 -27.60 2.99
C PRO A 131 7.62 -26.44 2.60
N GLY A 132 8.13 -25.73 3.60
CA GLY A 132 8.99 -24.56 3.41
C GLY A 132 8.24 -23.22 3.36
N ASP A 133 6.90 -23.22 3.39
CA ASP A 133 6.15 -21.97 3.53
C ASP A 133 6.44 -21.31 4.88
N PRO A 134 6.55 -19.97 4.92
CA PRO A 134 6.50 -19.27 6.19
C PRO A 134 5.08 -19.37 6.75
N MET A 135 4.97 -19.82 8.00
CA MET A 135 3.73 -19.77 8.75
C MET A 135 3.56 -18.39 9.38
N GLY A 136 2.31 -17.98 9.60
CA GLY A 136 2.01 -16.73 10.25
C GLY A 136 0.96 -16.84 11.36
N MET A 137 0.91 -15.82 12.21
CA MET A 137 -0.07 -15.68 13.28
C MET A 137 -0.49 -14.22 13.47
N PRO A 138 -1.62 -13.95 14.13
CA PRO A 138 -2.00 -12.61 14.56
C PRO A 138 -1.07 -12.05 15.62
N TYR A 139 -0.88 -10.74 15.59
CA TYR A 139 -0.27 -10.03 16.70
C TYR A 139 -1.26 -9.99 17.89
N PRO A 140 -0.86 -10.27 19.15
CA PRO A 140 -1.81 -10.40 20.26
C PRO A 140 -2.52 -9.10 20.68
N THR A 141 -1.82 -7.97 20.63
CA THR A 141 -2.33 -6.66 21.09
C THR A 141 -1.96 -5.54 20.10
N PRO A 142 -2.46 -5.60 18.85
CA PRO A 142 -1.99 -4.73 17.78
C PRO A 142 -2.41 -3.28 18.04
N LEU A 143 -1.47 -2.35 17.86
CA LEU A 143 -1.74 -0.91 17.92
C LEU A 143 -1.39 -0.32 16.57
N ILE A 144 -2.42 0.06 15.83
CA ILE A 144 -2.32 0.46 14.42
C ILE A 144 -2.69 1.93 14.29
N GLN A 145 -1.93 2.67 13.49
CA GLN A 145 -2.27 4.04 13.12
C GLN A 145 -2.58 4.15 11.63
N LEU A 146 -3.79 4.60 11.32
CA LEU A 146 -4.18 5.03 9.99
C LEU A 146 -3.97 6.55 9.93
N THR A 147 -3.03 7.00 9.11
CA THR A 147 -2.57 8.40 9.13
C THR A 147 -2.71 9.06 7.77
N ALA A 148 -3.28 10.26 7.74
CA ALA A 148 -3.34 11.12 6.57
C ALA A 148 -3.19 12.60 6.99
N THR A 149 -3.21 13.54 6.03
CA THR A 149 -3.01 14.96 6.39
C THR A 149 -4.24 15.57 7.09
N SER A 150 -5.44 15.07 6.78
CA SER A 150 -6.74 15.49 7.33
C SER A 150 -7.66 14.30 7.63
N GLU A 151 -8.74 14.56 8.36
CA GLU A 151 -9.79 13.55 8.67
C GLU A 151 -10.48 13.07 7.39
N GLU A 152 -10.83 13.99 6.48
CA GLU A 152 -11.44 13.65 5.19
C GLU A 152 -10.56 12.72 4.34
N GLN A 153 -9.24 12.88 4.38
CA GLN A 153 -8.34 11.98 3.69
C GLN A 153 -8.26 10.62 4.36
N THR A 154 -8.27 10.60 5.70
CA THR A 154 -8.29 9.35 6.48
C THR A 154 -9.54 8.52 6.14
N ASP A 155 -10.68 9.18 5.90
CA ASP A 155 -11.94 8.55 5.54
C ASP A 155 -11.89 7.74 4.23
N ASN A 156 -10.95 8.02 3.32
CA ASN A 156 -10.76 7.24 2.09
C ASN A 156 -10.33 5.78 2.37
N VAL A 157 -9.78 5.52 3.56
CA VAL A 157 -9.38 4.18 4.02
C VAL A 157 -10.25 3.74 5.18
N TYR A 158 -10.55 4.64 6.12
CA TYR A 158 -11.29 4.31 7.33
C TYR A 158 -12.73 3.88 7.02
N ARG A 159 -13.46 4.58 6.13
CA ARG A 159 -14.83 4.18 5.77
C ARG A 159 -14.89 2.80 5.11
N PRO A 160 -14.04 2.47 4.11
CA PRO A 160 -13.93 1.10 3.61
C PRO A 160 -13.67 0.06 4.70
N LEU A 161 -12.74 0.33 5.61
CA LEU A 161 -12.43 -0.57 6.73
C LEU A 161 -13.64 -0.78 7.64
N GLN A 162 -14.36 0.28 7.99
CA GLN A 162 -15.57 0.19 8.79
C GLN A 162 -16.63 -0.70 8.13
N GLU A 163 -16.86 -0.54 6.82
CA GLU A 163 -17.85 -1.34 6.10
C GLU A 163 -17.41 -2.80 5.94
N MET A 164 -16.13 -3.06 5.68
CA MET A 164 -15.55 -4.41 5.69
C MET A 164 -15.79 -5.12 7.03
N ILE A 165 -15.66 -4.40 8.14
CA ILE A 165 -15.88 -4.96 9.48
C ILE A 165 -17.37 -5.16 9.77
N ARG A 166 -18.20 -4.15 9.53
CA ARG A 166 -19.62 -4.18 9.90
C ARG A 166 -20.42 -5.23 9.11
N ARG A 167 -20.03 -5.45 7.85
CA ARG A 167 -20.77 -6.31 6.92
C ARG A 167 -20.04 -7.60 6.56
N GLY A 168 -18.80 -7.76 6.99
CA GLY A 168 -18.02 -8.98 6.86
C GLY A 168 -17.94 -9.80 8.16
N PRO A 169 -17.27 -10.96 8.14
CA PRO A 169 -17.07 -11.81 9.32
C PRO A 169 -16.24 -11.15 10.43
N LEU A 170 -15.54 -10.05 10.13
CA LEU A 170 -14.69 -9.34 11.09
C LEU A 170 -15.46 -8.63 12.22
N GLY A 171 -16.78 -8.48 12.10
CA GLY A 171 -17.62 -7.94 13.15
C GLY A 171 -17.58 -8.76 14.45
N GLU A 172 -17.20 -10.05 14.38
CA GLU A 172 -16.98 -10.88 15.57
C GLU A 172 -15.72 -10.46 16.35
N LEU A 173 -14.65 -10.12 15.63
CA LEU A 173 -13.32 -9.84 16.17
C LEU A 173 -13.09 -8.36 16.51
N MET A 174 -13.77 -7.45 15.81
CA MET A 174 -13.52 -6.02 15.88
C MET A 174 -14.79 -5.26 16.29
N ARG A 175 -14.62 -4.11 16.96
CA ARG A 175 -15.73 -3.19 17.28
C ARG A 175 -15.45 -1.81 16.73
N VAL A 176 -16.25 -1.40 15.75
CA VAL A 176 -16.10 -0.14 15.04
C VAL A 176 -16.61 1.04 15.88
N GLY A 177 -15.78 2.06 16.04
CA GLY A 177 -16.16 3.38 16.53
C GLY A 177 -15.92 4.47 15.48
N GLU A 178 -16.23 5.71 15.86
CA GLU A 178 -16.05 6.88 14.98
C GLU A 178 -14.58 7.28 14.83
N GLU A 179 -13.81 7.30 15.92
CA GLU A 179 -12.39 7.72 15.89
C GLU A 179 -11.40 6.54 15.94
N PHE A 180 -11.89 5.36 16.32
CA PHE A 180 -11.05 4.17 16.48
C PHE A 180 -11.85 2.87 16.40
N ILE A 181 -11.16 1.78 16.10
CA ILE A 181 -11.68 0.41 16.14
C ILE A 181 -11.01 -0.34 17.29
N ARG A 182 -11.79 -1.00 18.14
CA ARG A 182 -11.27 -1.87 19.21
C ARG A 182 -11.02 -3.27 18.66
N LEU A 183 -9.89 -3.84 19.04
CA LEU A 183 -9.43 -5.18 18.67
C LEU A 183 -9.30 -6.07 19.90
N ALA A 184 -9.02 -7.36 19.69
CA ALA A 184 -8.70 -8.30 20.76
C ALA A 184 -7.45 -7.86 21.55
N GLY A 185 -7.32 -8.34 22.80
CA GLY A 185 -6.13 -8.10 23.62
C GLY A 185 -5.88 -6.63 23.99
N ASN A 186 -6.92 -5.78 23.99
CA ASN A 186 -6.80 -4.32 24.11
C ASN A 186 -6.08 -3.64 22.93
N GLY A 187 -5.95 -4.34 21.79
CA GLY A 187 -5.50 -3.74 20.55
C GLY A 187 -6.46 -2.67 20.02
N ARG A 188 -5.97 -1.83 19.11
CA ARG A 188 -6.69 -0.67 18.61
C ARG A 188 -6.18 -0.21 17.25
N ILE A 189 -7.10 0.29 16.42
CA ILE A 189 -6.80 1.03 15.19
C ILE A 189 -7.22 2.48 15.44
N ASP A 190 -6.26 3.39 15.37
CA ASP A 190 -6.47 4.82 15.60
C ASP A 190 -6.36 5.61 14.30
N VAL A 191 -7.29 6.55 14.11
CA VAL A 191 -7.18 7.62 13.11
C VAL A 191 -6.25 8.71 13.63
N VAL A 192 -5.27 9.10 12.82
CA VAL A 192 -4.27 10.13 13.14
C VAL A 192 -4.13 11.13 12.00
N THR A 193 -4.10 12.41 12.33
CA THR A 193 -3.95 13.51 11.37
C THR A 193 -2.78 14.41 11.78
N SER A 194 -2.48 15.42 10.95
CA SER A 194 -1.47 16.45 11.24
C SER A 194 -1.68 17.16 12.58
N SER A 195 -2.93 17.29 13.05
CA SER A 195 -3.29 17.92 14.32
C SER A 195 -3.32 16.97 15.52
N ALA A 196 -3.47 15.66 15.29
CA ALA A 196 -3.63 14.64 16.34
C ALA A 196 -2.29 14.05 16.85
N THR A 197 -1.30 14.91 17.11
CA THR A 197 0.08 14.48 17.43
C THR A 197 0.25 13.77 18.77
N SER A 198 -0.71 13.88 19.68
CA SER A 198 -0.66 13.22 21.01
C SER A 198 -0.60 11.70 20.93
N ARG A 199 -1.14 11.09 19.86
CA ARG A 199 -1.16 9.64 19.64
C ARG A 199 0.19 9.08 19.14
N LEU A 200 1.11 9.93 18.68
CA LEU A 200 2.36 9.49 18.03
C LEU A 200 3.38 8.82 18.96
N GLY A 201 3.20 8.95 20.28
CA GLY A 201 4.05 8.29 21.27
C GLY A 201 3.66 6.84 21.58
N ASN A 202 2.56 6.34 21.00
CA ASN A 202 2.07 5.00 21.29
C ASN A 202 3.01 3.92 20.73
N PRO A 203 3.13 2.76 21.40
CA PRO A 203 3.96 1.64 20.94
C PRO A 203 3.27 0.89 19.80
N ILE A 204 3.19 1.52 18.64
CA ILE A 204 2.49 1.00 17.47
C ILE A 204 3.21 -0.20 16.85
N THR A 205 2.44 -1.15 16.34
CA THR A 205 2.90 -2.33 15.61
C THR A 205 2.81 -2.13 14.10
N PHE A 206 1.91 -1.26 13.66
CA PHE A 206 1.75 -0.93 12.24
C PHE A 206 1.33 0.53 12.02
N ALA A 207 1.77 1.14 10.92
CA ALA A 207 1.24 2.42 10.44
C ALA A 207 0.94 2.38 8.94
N LEU A 208 -0.24 2.86 8.57
CA LEU A 208 -0.53 3.31 7.21
C LEU A 208 -0.31 4.82 7.14
N GLN A 209 0.53 5.25 6.19
CA GLN A 209 0.77 6.65 5.87
C GLN A 209 0.15 6.92 4.49
N ASP A 210 -1.04 7.49 4.46
CA ASP A 210 -1.79 7.72 3.23
C ASP A 210 -1.51 9.11 2.62
N GLU A 211 -1.44 9.13 1.29
CA GLU A 211 -1.07 10.26 0.44
C GLU A 211 0.26 10.93 0.84
N THR A 212 1.34 10.15 1.03
CA THR A 212 2.64 10.70 1.46
C THR A 212 3.30 11.65 0.46
N GLY A 213 2.79 11.74 -0.77
CA GLY A 213 3.21 12.69 -1.79
C GLY A 213 2.93 14.15 -1.45
N ILE A 214 2.00 14.41 -0.53
CA ILE A 214 1.67 15.76 -0.02
C ILE A 214 2.08 15.94 1.45
N TRP A 215 2.89 15.02 2.00
CA TRP A 215 3.40 15.15 3.36
C TRP A 215 4.69 15.97 3.33
N LEU A 216 4.59 17.23 3.75
CA LEU A 216 5.65 18.23 3.61
C LEU A 216 6.14 18.67 4.99
N THR A 217 7.27 19.38 5.04
CA THR A 217 7.69 20.07 6.27
C THR A 217 6.66 21.15 6.65
N SER A 218 6.11 21.85 5.66
CA SER A 218 5.19 22.99 5.81
C SER A 218 3.86 22.62 6.46
N ASN A 219 3.39 21.38 6.30
CA ASN A 219 2.18 20.86 6.97
C ASN A 219 2.51 19.89 8.12
N HIS A 220 3.75 19.90 8.61
CA HIS A 220 4.25 19.11 9.74
C HIS A 220 4.22 17.58 9.55
N MET A 221 3.82 17.07 8.39
CA MET A 221 3.65 15.63 8.18
C MET A 221 4.96 14.86 8.07
N GLN A 222 6.07 15.51 7.70
CA GLN A 222 7.40 14.89 7.82
C GLN A 222 7.71 14.50 9.27
N LYS A 223 7.42 15.39 10.24
CA LYS A 223 7.64 15.11 11.67
C LYS A 223 6.74 13.97 12.16
N VAL A 224 5.49 13.92 11.69
CA VAL A 224 4.56 12.81 11.95
C VAL A 224 5.15 11.50 11.47
N ALA A 225 5.60 11.45 10.20
CA ALA A 225 6.19 10.26 9.61
C ALA A 225 7.41 9.75 10.39
N ASP A 226 8.32 10.66 10.72
CA ASP A 226 9.54 10.30 11.46
C ASP A 226 9.24 9.78 12.86
N THR A 227 8.21 10.33 13.51
CA THR A 227 7.81 9.90 14.86
C THR A 227 7.24 8.48 14.83
N GLN A 228 6.34 8.19 13.90
CA GLN A 228 5.81 6.83 13.72
C GLN A 228 6.93 5.83 13.39
N ARG A 229 7.83 6.19 12.47
CA ARG A 229 8.95 5.31 12.07
C ARG A 229 9.91 5.02 13.22
N ARG A 230 10.20 5.99 14.08
CA ARG A 230 10.99 5.77 15.30
C ARG A 230 10.28 4.84 16.28
N GLY A 231 8.97 5.02 16.47
CA GLY A 231 8.16 4.13 17.31
C GLY A 231 8.18 2.69 16.79
N LEU A 232 7.90 2.51 15.51
CA LEU A 232 7.93 1.19 14.85
C LEU A 232 9.29 0.51 14.96
N ALA A 233 10.39 1.26 14.80
CA ALA A 233 11.74 0.71 14.95
C ALA A 233 12.00 0.17 16.37
N GLY A 234 11.46 0.81 17.40
CA GLY A 234 11.58 0.35 18.79
C GLY A 234 10.67 -0.83 19.14
N MET A 235 9.52 -0.93 18.47
CA MET A 235 8.49 -1.95 18.74
C MET A 235 8.57 -3.17 17.82
N GLY A 236 9.48 -3.19 16.85
CA GLY A 236 9.51 -4.22 15.82
C GLY A 236 8.29 -4.17 14.89
N GLY A 237 7.71 -2.99 14.70
CA GLY A 237 6.57 -2.75 13.80
C GLY A 237 6.98 -2.42 12.37
N ARG A 238 6.00 -2.36 11.46
CA ARG A 238 6.21 -2.07 10.03
C ARG A 238 5.27 -0.95 9.54
N SER A 239 5.53 -0.39 8.37
CA SER A 239 4.62 0.60 7.79
C SER A 239 4.42 0.46 6.29
N ILE A 240 3.29 0.98 5.81
CA ILE A 240 2.99 1.13 4.39
C ILE A 240 2.75 2.61 4.10
N GLU A 241 3.28 3.08 2.99
CA GLU A 241 2.97 4.36 2.38
C GLU A 241 2.13 4.15 1.14
N THR A 242 1.07 4.94 0.98
CA THR A 242 0.31 5.04 -0.27
C THR A 242 0.41 6.45 -0.79
N THR A 243 0.52 6.59 -2.11
CA THR A 243 0.53 7.90 -2.73
C THR A 243 0.23 7.82 -4.22
N ASN A 244 -0.25 8.92 -4.79
CA ASN A 244 0.00 9.23 -6.19
C ASN A 244 1.44 9.73 -6.41
N PRO A 245 1.95 9.78 -7.65
CA PRO A 245 3.23 10.45 -7.91
C PRO A 245 3.21 11.89 -7.40
N TRP A 246 4.27 12.29 -6.71
CA TRP A 246 4.43 13.62 -6.08
C TRP A 246 4.99 14.64 -7.07
N ASP A 247 4.94 15.92 -6.68
CA ASP A 247 5.71 16.95 -7.37
C ASP A 247 7.17 16.87 -6.87
N PRO A 248 8.16 16.65 -7.75
CA PRO A 248 9.57 16.51 -7.36
C PRO A 248 10.19 17.79 -6.78
N SER A 249 9.51 18.94 -6.87
CA SER A 249 9.95 20.21 -6.29
C SER A 249 9.54 20.40 -4.82
N GLU A 250 8.64 19.57 -4.29
CA GLU A 250 8.08 19.76 -2.95
C GLU A 250 8.84 19.01 -1.85
N ASN A 251 9.73 18.09 -2.19
CA ASN A 251 10.50 17.29 -1.22
C ASN A 251 9.60 16.54 -0.21
N SER A 252 8.58 15.86 -0.71
CA SER A 252 7.59 15.16 0.11
C SER A 252 8.17 13.93 0.82
N VAL A 253 7.45 13.41 1.81
CA VAL A 253 7.82 12.13 2.45
C VAL A 253 7.90 11.01 1.41
N ALA A 254 6.98 10.97 0.45
CA ALA A 254 7.03 9.97 -0.61
C ALA A 254 8.32 10.06 -1.44
N GLN A 255 8.73 11.27 -1.80
CA GLN A 255 9.98 11.51 -2.52
C GLN A 255 11.18 10.99 -1.74
N ASN A 256 11.30 11.38 -0.48
CA ASN A 256 12.38 10.94 0.40
C ASN A 256 12.44 9.41 0.55
N THR A 257 11.28 8.76 0.65
CA THR A 257 11.19 7.29 0.69
C THR A 257 11.66 6.68 -0.63
N PHE A 258 11.21 7.21 -1.76
CA PHE A 258 11.55 6.68 -3.08
C PHE A 258 13.04 6.88 -3.43
N GLU A 259 13.64 7.99 -3.04
CA GLU A 259 15.06 8.30 -3.27
C GLU A 259 16.02 7.65 -2.26
N SER A 260 15.48 7.10 -1.16
CA SER A 260 16.28 6.43 -0.13
C SER A 260 17.13 5.30 -0.70
N ARG A 261 18.38 5.17 -0.26
CA ARG A 261 19.26 4.06 -0.63
C ARG A 261 19.05 2.80 0.22
N ALA A 262 18.10 2.84 1.15
CA ALA A 262 17.80 1.68 2.00
C ALA A 262 17.29 0.51 1.16
N THR A 263 17.84 -0.67 1.41
CA THR A 263 17.51 -1.92 0.69
C THR A 263 16.34 -2.68 1.32
N ASP A 264 15.87 -2.23 2.49
CA ASP A 264 14.79 -2.83 3.28
C ASP A 264 13.46 -2.05 3.17
N ILE A 265 13.31 -1.27 2.10
CA ILE A 265 12.10 -0.55 1.73
C ILE A 265 11.66 -1.04 0.34
N PHE A 266 10.52 -1.72 0.28
CA PHE A 266 9.94 -2.11 -0.99
C PHE A 266 9.26 -0.90 -1.65
N LYS A 267 9.66 -0.57 -2.87
CA LYS A 267 9.12 0.57 -3.63
C LYS A 267 8.38 0.06 -4.85
N ASP A 268 7.06 0.02 -4.74
CA ASP A 268 6.18 -0.40 -5.80
C ASP A 268 5.70 0.83 -6.60
N PHE A 269 6.49 1.19 -7.62
CA PHE A 269 6.22 2.32 -8.50
C PHE A 269 6.43 1.96 -9.97
N PRO A 270 5.48 1.26 -10.61
CA PRO A 270 5.53 0.93 -12.02
C PRO A 270 5.34 2.21 -12.84
N MET A 271 6.35 2.54 -13.62
CA MET A 271 6.32 3.64 -14.58
C MET A 271 6.40 3.10 -16.01
N ALA A 272 5.50 3.53 -16.87
CA ALA A 272 5.56 3.19 -18.29
C ALA A 272 6.87 3.70 -18.90
N PRO A 273 7.43 3.02 -19.93
CA PRO A 273 8.72 3.40 -20.53
C PRO A 273 8.81 4.88 -20.85
N LYS A 274 9.91 5.54 -20.44
CA LYS A 274 10.13 6.98 -20.66
C LYS A 274 10.13 7.40 -22.14
N THR A 275 10.28 6.43 -23.05
CA THR A 275 10.22 6.63 -24.50
C THR A 275 8.82 6.91 -25.03
N LEU A 276 7.77 6.60 -24.26
CA LEU A 276 6.38 6.92 -24.63
C LEU A 276 6.05 8.36 -24.26
N SER A 277 5.54 9.11 -25.23
CA SER A 277 5.02 10.47 -25.09
C SER A 277 3.60 10.47 -24.54
N TYR A 278 3.35 11.29 -23.52
CA TYR A 278 2.01 11.46 -22.96
C TYR A 278 1.12 12.38 -23.81
N THR A 279 1.71 13.23 -24.66
CA THR A 279 0.95 14.13 -25.55
C THR A 279 0.43 13.40 -26.79
N ASP A 280 1.09 12.32 -27.22
CA ASP A 280 0.57 11.46 -28.29
C ASP A 280 -0.57 10.58 -27.77
N LYS A 281 -1.72 10.60 -28.46
CA LYS A 281 -2.92 9.87 -28.05
C LYS A 281 -2.72 8.35 -27.99
N ARG A 282 -1.97 7.77 -28.94
CA ARG A 282 -1.77 6.31 -29.01
C ARG A 282 -0.79 5.85 -27.95
N GLU A 283 0.24 6.63 -27.69
CA GLU A 283 1.25 6.35 -26.67
C GLU A 283 0.71 6.59 -25.26
N ARG A 284 -0.06 7.66 -25.03
CA ARG A 284 -0.76 7.88 -23.77
C ARG A 284 -1.66 6.71 -23.37
N ARG A 285 -2.42 6.15 -24.32
CA ARG A 285 -3.24 4.95 -24.05
C ARG A 285 -2.41 3.74 -23.62
N ARG A 286 -1.19 3.59 -24.15
CA ARG A 286 -0.26 2.56 -23.70
C ARG A 286 0.27 2.86 -22.30
N ILE A 287 0.54 4.12 -21.99
CA ILE A 287 0.93 4.57 -20.64
C ILE A 287 -0.17 4.25 -19.64
N HIS A 288 -1.42 4.63 -19.90
CA HIS A 288 -2.55 4.33 -19.01
C HIS A 288 -2.76 2.83 -18.84
N ARG A 289 -2.72 2.05 -19.93
CA ARG A 289 -2.84 0.58 -19.85
C ARG A 289 -1.78 -0.03 -18.93
N PHE A 290 -0.54 0.47 -19.01
CA PHE A 290 0.55 0.04 -18.13
C PHE A 290 0.32 0.50 -16.68
N ALA A 291 -0.03 1.76 -16.47
CA ALA A 291 -0.17 2.39 -15.16
C ALA A 291 -1.33 1.81 -14.33
N TYR A 292 -2.45 1.49 -14.99
CA TYR A 292 -3.62 0.91 -14.34
C TYR A 292 -3.55 -0.61 -14.20
N GLY A 293 -2.78 -1.30 -15.04
CA GLY A 293 -2.49 -2.73 -14.90
C GLY A 293 -3.76 -3.56 -14.74
N ASP A 294 -3.79 -4.42 -13.73
CA ASP A 294 -4.90 -5.34 -13.49
C ASP A 294 -6.18 -4.68 -12.96
N SER A 295 -6.13 -3.39 -12.59
CA SER A 295 -7.33 -2.64 -12.22
C SER A 295 -8.26 -2.35 -13.41
N LEU A 296 -7.83 -2.60 -14.65
CA LEU A 296 -8.60 -2.39 -15.87
C LEU A 296 -9.74 -3.42 -16.02
N ARG A 297 -10.93 -2.96 -16.44
CA ARG A 297 -12.08 -3.84 -16.74
C ARG A 297 -11.78 -4.92 -17.77
N GLU A 298 -10.97 -4.61 -18.78
CA GLU A 298 -10.53 -5.60 -19.79
C GLU A 298 -9.70 -6.75 -19.19
N ARG A 299 -9.21 -6.59 -17.95
CA ARG A 299 -8.47 -7.59 -17.16
C ARG A 299 -9.23 -8.09 -15.94
N GLY A 300 -10.54 -7.85 -15.86
CA GLY A 300 -11.37 -8.25 -14.71
C GLY A 300 -11.42 -7.21 -13.57
N GLY A 301 -10.75 -6.06 -13.74
CA GLY A 301 -10.77 -4.95 -12.80
C GLY A 301 -12.02 -4.07 -12.88
N HIS A 302 -11.93 -2.87 -12.29
CA HIS A 302 -13.06 -1.92 -12.18
C HIS A 302 -12.91 -0.65 -13.02
N ILE A 303 -11.69 -0.34 -13.49
CA ILE A 303 -11.37 0.88 -14.23
C ILE A 303 -11.74 0.76 -15.71
N ASP A 304 -12.52 1.72 -16.17
CA ASP A 304 -12.82 1.93 -17.58
C ASP A 304 -11.77 2.85 -18.21
N LEU A 305 -10.96 2.30 -19.12
CA LEU A 305 -9.83 3.01 -19.70
C LEU A 305 -10.27 4.20 -20.58
N ASP A 306 -11.44 4.11 -21.21
CA ASP A 306 -11.95 5.17 -22.08
C ASP A 306 -12.39 6.39 -21.26
N SER A 307 -13.00 6.17 -20.09
CA SER A 307 -13.29 7.23 -19.12
C SER A 307 -12.02 7.93 -18.62
N ILE A 308 -10.97 7.15 -18.33
CA ILE A 308 -9.65 7.68 -17.93
C ILE A 308 -9.05 8.55 -19.03
N GLU A 309 -9.08 8.08 -20.28
CA GLU A 309 -8.57 8.84 -21.42
C GLU A 309 -9.32 10.15 -21.68
N ALA A 310 -10.64 10.14 -21.52
CA ALA A 310 -11.47 11.34 -21.72
C ALA A 310 -11.09 12.44 -20.72
N GLU A 311 -11.03 12.12 -19.43
CA GLU A 311 -10.67 13.08 -18.38
C GLU A 311 -9.21 13.55 -18.51
N ALA A 312 -8.29 12.63 -18.78
CA ALA A 312 -6.89 12.96 -18.97
C ALA A 312 -6.69 13.90 -20.17
N MET A 313 -7.47 13.75 -21.24
CA MET A 313 -7.42 14.63 -22.41
C MET A 313 -7.87 16.06 -22.05
N GLU A 314 -8.96 16.22 -21.31
CA GLU A 314 -9.43 17.55 -20.91
C GLU A 314 -8.39 18.27 -20.04
N ILE A 315 -7.82 17.57 -19.05
CA ILE A 315 -6.80 18.15 -18.17
C ILE A 315 -5.52 18.47 -18.97
N LEU A 316 -5.15 17.64 -19.94
CA LEU A 316 -3.97 17.86 -20.79
C LEU A 316 -4.01 19.21 -21.52
N GLU A 317 -5.18 19.76 -21.82
CA GLU A 317 -5.31 21.09 -22.48
C GLU A 317 -4.83 22.24 -21.58
N ARG A 318 -5.02 22.12 -20.25
CA ARG A 318 -4.67 23.16 -19.28
C ARG A 318 -3.39 22.86 -18.50
N ASP A 319 -3.19 21.61 -18.11
CA ASP A 319 -2.12 21.17 -17.23
C ASP A 319 -1.61 19.77 -17.63
N PRO A 320 -0.71 19.70 -18.65
CA PRO A 320 -0.10 18.46 -19.08
C PRO A 320 0.62 17.71 -17.95
N SER A 321 1.29 18.44 -17.06
CA SER A 321 2.02 17.87 -15.93
C SER A 321 1.08 17.17 -14.96
N GLN A 322 -0.06 17.79 -14.63
CA GLN A 322 -1.07 17.17 -13.78
C GLN A 322 -1.65 15.91 -14.41
N ALA A 323 -2.01 15.96 -15.69
CA ALA A 323 -2.56 14.80 -16.40
C ALA A 323 -1.58 13.62 -16.41
N GLU A 324 -0.33 13.86 -16.80
CA GLU A 324 0.71 12.83 -16.87
C GLU A 324 1.06 12.28 -15.48
N ARG A 325 1.09 13.13 -14.46
CA ARG A 325 1.36 12.72 -13.08
C ARG A 325 0.30 11.78 -12.53
N PHE A 326 -0.97 12.19 -12.57
CA PHE A 326 -2.04 11.47 -11.89
C PHE A 326 -2.61 10.27 -12.65
N PHE A 327 -2.68 10.33 -13.98
CA PHE A 327 -3.19 9.24 -14.82
C PHE A 327 -2.07 8.43 -15.46
N GLY A 328 -0.94 9.06 -15.80
CA GLY A 328 0.21 8.40 -16.38
C GLY A 328 1.12 7.69 -15.37
N ASN A 329 0.89 7.90 -14.07
CA ASN A 329 1.74 7.42 -12.97
C ASN A 329 3.22 7.79 -13.15
N ARG A 330 3.52 9.06 -13.44
CA ARG A 330 4.89 9.53 -13.65
C ARG A 330 5.24 10.69 -12.73
N ILE A 331 6.52 10.82 -12.39
CA ILE A 331 7.03 12.02 -11.73
C ILE A 331 7.23 13.06 -12.84
N VAL A 332 6.48 14.15 -12.79
CA VAL A 332 6.59 15.27 -13.74
C VAL A 332 6.60 16.56 -12.93
N HIS A 333 7.49 17.48 -13.30
CA HIS A 333 7.53 18.82 -12.71
C HIS A 333 6.24 19.60 -13.06
N GLY A 334 5.63 20.23 -12.06
CA GLY A 334 4.52 21.15 -12.30
C GLY A 334 4.92 22.34 -13.17
N LEU A 335 3.92 23.01 -13.77
CA LEU A 335 4.11 24.19 -14.64
C LEU A 335 4.79 25.39 -13.94
N GLY A 336 5.01 25.33 -12.62
CA GLY A 336 5.75 26.32 -11.83
C GLY A 336 7.27 26.13 -11.77
N ALA A 337 7.84 25.12 -12.43
CA ALA A 337 9.29 24.93 -12.45
C ALA A 337 9.99 26.03 -13.28
N TRP A 338 10.88 26.80 -12.66
CA TRP A 338 11.66 27.87 -13.32
C TRP A 338 12.54 27.34 -14.46
N LEU A 339 12.93 26.06 -14.41
CA LEU A 339 13.72 25.38 -15.42
C LEU A 339 13.10 23.99 -15.70
N ARG A 340 12.89 23.66 -16.98
CA ARG A 340 12.36 22.33 -17.39
C ARG A 340 13.41 21.24 -17.18
N GLU A 341 12.98 20.05 -16.78
CA GLU A 341 13.85 18.87 -16.66
C GLU A 341 14.58 18.60 -17.98
N GLY A 342 15.89 18.34 -17.92
CA GLY A 342 16.72 18.08 -19.10
C GLY A 342 17.14 19.32 -19.89
N LEU A 343 16.61 20.51 -19.59
CA LEU A 343 16.96 21.74 -20.32
C LEU A 343 18.39 22.18 -20.02
N TRP A 344 18.83 22.08 -18.76
CA TRP A 344 20.22 22.38 -18.37
C TRP A 344 21.20 21.40 -19.02
N GLU A 345 20.90 20.11 -18.93
CA GLU A 345 21.72 19.02 -19.46
C GLU A 345 21.83 19.08 -20.98
N ALA A 346 20.74 19.41 -21.69
CA ALA A 346 20.75 19.59 -23.14
C ALA A 346 21.63 20.77 -23.58
N HIS A 347 21.63 21.87 -22.82
CA HIS A 347 22.48 23.02 -23.12
C HIS A 347 23.95 22.80 -22.74
N TYR A 348 24.24 22.02 -21.70
CA TYR A 348 25.61 21.69 -21.31
C TYR A 348 26.22 20.61 -22.21
N ALA A 349 25.45 19.60 -22.63
CA ALA A 349 25.94 18.55 -23.54
C ALA A 349 26.37 19.11 -24.91
N GLY A 350 25.76 20.21 -25.36
CA GLY A 350 26.20 20.94 -26.55
C GLY A 350 27.48 21.76 -26.37
N ALA A 351 27.81 22.17 -25.13
CA ALA A 351 28.97 23.00 -24.83
C ALA A 351 30.26 22.19 -24.58
N VAL A 352 30.17 20.88 -24.33
CA VAL A 352 31.35 19.99 -24.19
C VAL A 352 31.73 19.30 -25.51
N ALA A 353 30.91 19.48 -26.55
CA ALA A 353 31.14 18.91 -27.89
C ALA A 353 31.58 19.95 -28.94
N SER A 354 31.87 21.19 -28.51
CA SER A 354 32.37 22.29 -29.35
C SER A 354 33.82 22.63 -29.07
#